data_AF-K0JFT5-F1
#
_entry.id   AF-K0JFT5-F1
#
_cell.length_a   1.000
_cell.length_b   1.000
_cell.length_c   1.000
_cell.angle_alpha   90.00
_cell.angle_beta   90.00
_cell.angle_gamma   90.00
#
_symmetry.space_group_name_H-M   'P 1'
#
loop_
_entity.id
_entity.type
_entity.pdbx_description
1 polymer ?
#
loop_
_entity_poly.entity_id
_entity_poly.type
_entity_poly.pdbx_seq_one_letter_code
_entity_poly.pdbx_strand_id
1 'polypeptide(L)'
;MKKRIVLFFIVIICICSCYDIAYVGIADRYMGTFRSREPILSSGYDKYLYVNIKSGGVIIYFGGENDTDIAGVPGYERIEYINFIGDGNVYNLYNSDYSCKLVFRSDNQVEVTIKGQGIFNLENIVCDKLN
;
A
#
# COMPACT_ATOMS: atom_id res chain seq x y z
N MET A 1 21.36 -29.51 36.98
CA MET A 1 20.08 -29.62 36.23
C MET A 1 19.37 -28.28 36.03
N LYS A 2 19.21 -27.44 37.07
CA LYS A 2 18.54 -26.12 36.98
C LYS A 2 19.07 -25.18 35.87
N LYS A 3 20.40 -25.09 35.67
CA LYS A 3 21.01 -24.23 34.64
C LYS A 3 20.66 -24.62 33.19
N ARG A 4 20.42 -25.92 32.92
CA ARG A 4 20.05 -26.40 31.58
C ARG A 4 18.60 -26.07 31.21
N ILE A 5 17.71 -26.08 32.22
CA ILE A 5 16.29 -25.74 32.05
C ILE A 5 16.15 -24.24 31.74
N VAL A 6 16.88 -23.38 32.44
CA VAL A 6 16.88 -21.93 32.17
C VAL A 6 17.38 -21.62 30.75
N LEU A 7 18.46 -22.28 30.31
CA LEU A 7 18.97 -22.10 28.95
C LEU A 7 17.95 -22.52 27.87
N PHE A 8 17.21 -23.60 28.11
CA PHE A 8 16.16 -24.08 27.22
C PHE A 8 15.01 -23.06 27.07
N PHE A 9 14.57 -22.43 28.18
CA PHE A 9 13.56 -21.37 28.11
C PHE A 9 14.07 -20.10 27.44
N ILE A 10 15.34 -19.71 27.62
CA ILE A 10 15.93 -18.57 26.91
C ILE A 10 15.95 -18.82 25.40
N VAL A 11 16.33 -20.02 24.97
CA VAL A 11 16.34 -20.39 23.54
C VAL A 11 14.93 -20.35 22.95
N ILE A 12 13.91 -20.87 23.66
CA ILE A 12 12.52 -20.81 23.20
C ILE A 12 12.03 -19.36 23.07
N ILE A 13 12.32 -18.51 24.06
CA ILE A 13 11.94 -17.08 24.01
C ILE A 13 12.61 -16.39 22.82
N CYS A 14 13.90 -16.65 22.57
CA CYS A 14 14.62 -16.08 21.43
C CYS A 14 14.04 -16.51 20.08
N ILE A 15 13.63 -17.77 19.92
CA ILE A 15 12.99 -18.27 18.69
C ILE A 15 11.58 -17.71 18.52
N CYS A 16 10.81 -17.57 19.61
CA CYS A 16 9.46 -16.97 19.57
C CYS A 16 9.47 -15.44 19.44
N SER A 17 10.60 -14.77 19.74
CA SER A 17 10.76 -13.32 19.57
C SER A 17 11.28 -12.91 18.20
N CYS A 18 11.64 -13.86 17.34
CA CYS A 18 11.84 -13.61 15.92
C CYS A 18 10.47 -13.38 15.26
N TYR A 19 9.81 -12.29 15.61
CA TYR A 19 8.91 -11.62 14.68
C TYR A 19 9.80 -11.02 13.59
N ASP A 20 10.10 -11.83 12.58
CA ASP A 20 10.57 -11.32 11.31
C ASP A 20 9.40 -10.57 10.68
N ILE A 21 9.17 -9.33 11.12
CA ILE A 21 8.55 -8.33 10.25
C ILE A 21 9.64 -8.02 9.21
N ALA A 22 9.86 -8.97 8.31
CA ALA A 22 10.57 -8.72 7.10
C ALA A 22 9.72 -7.70 6.34
N TYR A 23 10.23 -6.47 6.23
CA TYR A 23 9.69 -5.43 5.36
C TYR A 23 9.95 -5.86 3.91
N VAL A 24 9.29 -6.93 3.48
CA VAL A 24 9.35 -7.43 2.11
C VAL A 24 8.48 -6.50 1.29
N GLY A 25 9.12 -5.80 0.34
CA GLY A 25 8.45 -4.97 -0.67
C GLY A 25 7.16 -5.59 -1.20
N ILE A 26 6.32 -4.76 -1.82
CA ILE A 26 5.25 -5.32 -2.66
C ILE A 26 5.89 -6.24 -3.69
N ALA A 27 5.36 -7.46 -3.82
CA ALA A 27 5.93 -8.47 -4.71
C ALA A 27 6.02 -7.94 -6.15
N ASP A 28 7.16 -8.18 -6.81
CA ASP A 28 7.48 -7.61 -8.13
C ASP A 28 6.40 -7.87 -9.20
N ARG A 29 5.65 -8.96 -9.09
CA ARG A 29 4.52 -9.28 -9.98
C ARG A 29 3.45 -8.17 -10.03
N TYR A 30 3.32 -7.40 -8.96
CA TYR A 30 2.36 -6.32 -8.84
C TYR A 30 2.92 -4.97 -9.30
N MET A 31 4.18 -4.89 -9.76
CA MET A 31 4.74 -3.64 -10.28
C MET A 31 3.93 -3.11 -11.46
N GLY A 32 3.73 -1.79 -11.49
CA GLY A 32 2.96 -1.10 -12.52
C GLY A 32 2.04 -0.04 -11.95
N THR A 33 1.31 0.63 -12.85
CA THR A 33 0.32 1.65 -12.49
C THR A 33 -1.07 1.06 -12.55
N PHE A 34 -1.86 1.25 -11.51
CA PHE A 34 -3.26 0.85 -11.42
C PHE A 34 -4.11 2.11 -11.35
N ARG A 35 -5.29 2.09 -11.96
CA ARG A 35 -6.24 3.20 -11.96
C ARG A 35 -7.63 2.71 -11.56
N SER A 36 -8.36 3.50 -10.78
CA SER A 36 -9.78 3.24 -10.50
C SER A 36 -10.58 3.13 -11.80
N ARG A 37 -11.62 2.31 -11.77
CA ARG A 37 -12.55 2.15 -12.92
C ARG A 37 -13.36 3.40 -13.19
N GLU A 38 -13.70 4.09 -12.12
CA GLU A 38 -14.57 5.25 -12.12
C GLU A 38 -13.83 6.42 -11.44
N PRO A 39 -14.18 7.67 -11.80
CA PRO A 39 -13.66 8.84 -11.10
C PRO A 39 -14.16 8.86 -9.66
N ILE A 40 -13.26 9.21 -8.75
CA ILE A 40 -13.47 9.22 -7.30
C ILE A 40 -13.82 10.62 -6.79
N LEU A 41 -13.34 11.66 -7.48
CA LEU A 41 -13.65 13.06 -7.18
C LEU A 41 -14.11 13.76 -8.46
N SER A 42 -15.20 14.53 -8.36
CA SER A 42 -15.79 15.27 -9.47
C SER A 42 -16.06 16.74 -9.09
N SER A 43 -15.02 17.47 -8.70
CA SER A 43 -15.12 18.91 -8.39
C SER A 43 -14.62 19.75 -9.58
N GLY A 44 -15.31 19.65 -10.72
CA GLY A 44 -15.00 20.39 -11.95
C GLY A 44 -14.10 19.67 -12.96
N TYR A 45 -13.39 18.61 -12.54
CA TYR A 45 -12.66 17.69 -13.41
C TYR A 45 -12.68 16.30 -12.78
N ASP A 46 -12.90 15.27 -13.59
CA ASP A 46 -13.00 13.87 -13.14
C ASP A 46 -11.61 13.36 -12.74
N LYS A 47 -11.44 13.07 -11.45
CA LYS A 47 -10.19 12.54 -10.90
C LYS A 47 -10.35 11.07 -10.54
N TYR A 48 -9.49 10.24 -11.11
CA TYR A 48 -9.33 8.83 -10.82
C TYR A 48 -8.29 8.63 -9.74
N LEU A 49 -8.41 7.55 -8.98
CA LEU A 49 -7.39 7.10 -8.04
C LEU A 49 -6.34 6.29 -8.79
N TYR A 50 -5.08 6.65 -8.60
CA TYR A 50 -3.96 5.92 -9.15
C TYR A 50 -3.10 5.31 -8.04
N VAL A 51 -2.64 4.09 -8.26
CA VAL A 51 -1.67 3.37 -7.41
C VAL A 51 -0.52 2.93 -8.28
N ASN A 52 0.64 3.56 -8.12
CA ASN A 52 1.85 3.23 -8.86
C ASN A 52 2.82 2.47 -7.96
N ILE A 53 3.10 1.22 -8.33
CA ILE A 53 3.93 0.29 -7.58
C ILE A 53 5.27 0.18 -8.30
N LYS A 54 6.33 0.56 -7.58
CA LYS A 54 7.72 0.53 -8.06
C LYS A 54 8.57 -0.30 -7.12
N SER A 55 9.75 -0.70 -7.58
CA SER A 55 10.74 -1.33 -6.71
C SER A 55 11.05 -0.39 -5.54
N GLY A 56 10.81 -0.87 -4.32
CA GLY A 56 11.04 -0.12 -3.09
C GLY A 56 9.87 0.71 -2.56
N GLY A 57 8.73 0.84 -3.27
CA GLY A 57 7.62 1.62 -2.73
C GLY A 57 6.34 1.73 -3.57
N VAL A 58 5.36 2.41 -3.00
CA VAL A 58 4.06 2.74 -3.63
C VAL A 58 3.86 4.24 -3.63
N ILE A 59 3.29 4.74 -4.72
CA ILE A 59 2.83 6.12 -4.86
C ILE A 59 1.33 6.08 -5.11
N ILE A 60 0.55 6.78 -4.28
CA ILE A 60 -0.90 6.92 -4.46
C ILE A 60 -1.21 8.39 -4.77
N TYR A 61 -2.08 8.65 -5.74
CA TYR A 61 -2.45 10.01 -6.11
C TYR A 61 -3.81 10.03 -6.83
N PHE A 62 -4.38 11.22 -6.97
CA PHE A 62 -5.56 11.46 -7.80
C PHE A 62 -5.16 12.20 -9.07
N GLY A 63 -5.57 11.71 -10.24
CA GLY A 63 -5.23 12.30 -11.55
C GLY A 63 -6.37 12.16 -12.56
N GLY A 64 -6.31 12.86 -13.69
CA GLY A 64 -7.22 12.68 -14.80
C GLY A 64 -7.01 11.38 -15.56
N GLU A 65 -7.94 11.04 -16.46
CA GLU A 65 -7.98 9.74 -17.14
C GLU A 65 -6.67 9.33 -17.85
N ASN A 66 -5.90 10.30 -18.33
CA ASN A 66 -4.69 10.11 -19.12
C ASN A 66 -3.39 10.52 -18.39
N ASP A 67 -3.46 10.82 -17.09
CA ASP A 67 -2.30 11.32 -16.34
C ASP A 67 -1.40 10.14 -15.91
N THR A 68 -0.52 9.68 -16.81
CA THR A 68 0.43 8.58 -16.55
C THR A 68 1.78 9.04 -15.99
N ASP A 69 2.14 10.31 -16.17
CA ASP A 69 3.40 10.91 -15.71
C ASP A 69 3.11 12.22 -14.96
N ILE A 70 3.29 12.19 -13.63
CA ILE A 70 2.65 13.15 -12.70
C ILE A 70 3.66 14.14 -12.10
N ALA A 71 4.91 14.09 -12.57
CA ALA A 71 5.91 15.04 -12.12
C ALA A 71 5.59 16.44 -12.67
N GLY A 72 4.95 17.28 -11.85
CA GLY A 72 4.82 18.73 -12.10
C GLY A 72 3.42 19.27 -12.38
N VAL A 73 2.35 18.50 -12.17
CA VAL A 73 0.99 19.02 -12.38
C VAL A 73 0.47 19.72 -11.10
N PRO A 74 0.02 20.98 -11.15
CA PRO A 74 -0.49 21.71 -9.97
C PRO A 74 -1.78 21.10 -9.40
N GLY A 75 -1.92 21.08 -8.06
CA GLY A 75 -3.12 20.55 -7.38
C GLY A 75 -3.12 19.04 -7.14
N TYR A 76 -1.96 18.41 -7.30
CA TYR A 76 -1.74 16.99 -7.02
C TYR A 76 -1.28 16.80 -5.58
N GLU A 77 -2.11 16.15 -4.77
CA GLU A 77 -1.68 15.58 -3.50
C GLU A 77 -1.09 14.20 -3.77
N ARG A 78 0.22 14.18 -4.04
CA ARG A 78 0.98 12.95 -4.17
C ARG A 78 1.26 12.40 -2.79
N ILE A 79 0.76 11.20 -2.55
CA ILE A 79 1.02 10.47 -1.32
C ILE A 79 2.24 9.57 -1.56
N GLU A 80 3.40 10.04 -1.10
CA GLU A 80 4.66 9.31 -1.20
C GLU A 80 4.98 8.56 0.10
N TYR A 81 5.25 7.26 -0.07
CA TYR A 81 5.91 6.39 0.87
C TYR A 81 5.22 6.07 2.19
N ILE A 82 5.16 4.76 2.44
CA ILE A 82 4.89 4.27 3.77
C ILE A 82 5.52 2.90 4.06
N ASN A 83 5.92 2.70 5.32
CA ASN A 83 6.13 1.39 5.94
C ASN A 83 4.95 0.45 5.63
N PHE A 84 5.18 -0.53 4.78
CA PHE A 84 4.21 -1.58 4.49
C PHE A 84 4.54 -2.85 5.28
N ILE A 85 3.50 -3.56 5.73
CA ILE A 85 3.59 -4.93 6.23
C ILE A 85 2.74 -5.78 5.29
N GLY A 86 3.38 -6.76 4.64
CA GLY A 86 2.76 -7.66 3.67
C GLY A 86 2.45 -9.03 4.28
N ASP A 87 1.21 -9.49 4.11
CA ASP A 87 0.79 -10.87 4.33
C ASP A 87 0.10 -11.39 3.06
N GLY A 88 0.82 -12.22 2.29
CA GLY A 88 0.34 -12.75 1.01
C GLY A 88 0.07 -11.65 -0.04
N ASN A 89 -1.20 -11.43 -0.37
CA ASN A 89 -1.67 -10.43 -1.34
C ASN A 89 -2.25 -9.17 -0.69
N VAL A 90 -2.10 -9.01 0.63
CA VAL A 90 -2.58 -7.86 1.40
C VAL A 90 -1.40 -7.05 1.91
N TYR A 91 -1.44 -5.75 1.67
CA TYR A 91 -0.41 -4.81 2.11
C TYR A 91 -1.07 -3.65 2.85
N ASN A 92 -0.65 -3.43 4.09
CA ASN A 92 -1.10 -2.29 4.88
C ASN A 92 0.00 -1.27 4.97
N LEU A 93 -0.32 -0.01 4.70
CA LEU A 93 0.55 1.15 4.66
C LEU A 93 0.05 2.17 5.70
N TYR A 94 0.92 2.67 6.59
CA TYR A 94 0.59 3.65 7.65
C TYR A 94 1.57 4.82 7.83
N ASN A 95 1.14 6.06 7.57
CA ASN A 95 1.96 7.24 7.87
C ASN A 95 1.29 8.10 8.95
N SER A 96 1.84 9.29 9.21
CA SER A 96 1.29 10.25 10.18
C SER A 96 -0.16 10.66 9.91
N ASP A 97 -0.60 10.68 8.65
CA ASP A 97 -1.81 11.38 8.21
C ASP A 97 -2.88 10.44 7.63
N TYR A 98 -2.49 9.23 7.20
CA TYR A 98 -3.37 8.27 6.55
C TYR A 98 -2.96 6.82 6.83
N SER A 99 -3.95 5.95 6.79
CA SER A 99 -3.76 4.50 6.68
C SER A 99 -4.33 4.01 5.36
N CYS A 100 -3.62 3.12 4.68
CA CYS A 100 -4.03 2.55 3.41
C CYS A 100 -3.89 1.03 3.46
N LYS A 101 -4.87 0.34 2.88
CA LYS A 101 -4.85 -1.11 2.66
C LYS A 101 -4.98 -1.38 1.17
N LEU A 102 -4.03 -2.15 0.64
CA LEU A 102 -4.04 -2.69 -0.71
C LEU A 102 -4.33 -4.18 -0.65
N VAL A 103 -5.30 -4.65 -1.42
CA VAL A 103 -5.62 -6.07 -1.57
C VAL A 103 -5.54 -6.44 -3.04
N PHE A 104 -4.51 -7.18 -3.43
CA PHE A 104 -4.35 -7.61 -4.81
C PHE A 104 -5.28 -8.80 -5.10
N ARG A 105 -6.33 -8.57 -5.89
CA ARG A 105 -7.27 -9.60 -6.33
C ARG A 105 -6.70 -10.45 -7.47
N SER A 106 -5.77 -9.88 -8.25
CA SER A 106 -4.96 -10.55 -9.27
C SER A 106 -3.71 -9.73 -9.56
N ASP A 107 -2.83 -10.20 -10.46
CA ASP A 107 -1.64 -9.46 -10.88
C ASP A 107 -1.98 -8.13 -11.59
N ASN A 108 -3.22 -7.99 -12.07
CA ASN A 108 -3.72 -6.83 -12.82
C ASN A 108 -4.84 -6.07 -12.10
N GLN A 109 -5.14 -6.39 -10.83
CA GLN A 109 -6.20 -5.72 -10.08
C GLN A 109 -5.87 -5.59 -8.60
N VAL A 110 -6.07 -4.38 -8.08
CA VAL A 110 -5.89 -4.05 -6.66
C VAL A 110 -7.14 -3.35 -6.13
N GLU A 111 -7.56 -3.74 -4.94
CA GLU A 111 -8.57 -3.03 -4.17
C GLU A 111 -7.89 -2.14 -3.14
N VAL A 112 -8.33 -0.89 -3.07
CA VAL A 112 -7.70 0.17 -2.30
C VAL A 112 -8.69 0.72 -1.28
N THR A 113 -8.28 0.73 -0.02
CA THR A 113 -8.97 1.44 1.06
C THR A 113 -8.01 2.46 1.66
N ILE A 114 -8.44 3.71 1.78
CA ILE A 114 -7.65 4.80 2.36
C ILE A 114 -8.50 5.49 3.42
N LYS A 115 -7.94 5.60 4.62
CA LYS A 115 -8.52 6.38 5.71
C LYS A 115 -7.57 7.51 6.07
N GLY A 116 -7.88 8.72 5.58
CA GLY A 116 -7.20 9.94 6.00
C GLY A 116 -7.73 10.39 7.36
N GLN A 117 -6.87 10.91 8.22
CA GLN A 117 -7.25 11.44 9.54
C GLN A 117 -8.08 12.74 9.42
N GLY A 118 -9.32 12.63 8.92
CA GLY A 118 -10.27 13.74 8.80
C GLY A 118 -10.31 14.45 7.45
N ILE A 119 -9.54 14.00 6.44
CA ILE A 119 -9.47 14.64 5.12
C ILE A 119 -10.40 13.94 4.12
N PHE A 120 -10.24 12.62 3.94
CA PHE A 120 -11.09 11.82 3.06
C PHE A 120 -11.02 10.33 3.45
N ASN A 121 -12.09 9.59 3.16
CA ASN A 121 -12.15 8.14 3.31
C ASN A 121 -12.60 7.52 1.99
N LEU A 122 -11.79 6.58 1.48
CA LEU A 122 -12.10 5.75 0.33
C LEU A 122 -12.14 4.31 0.76
N GLU A 123 -13.19 3.59 0.39
CA GLU A 123 -13.37 2.20 0.79
C GLU A 123 -13.61 1.31 -0.43
N ASN A 124 -12.84 0.22 -0.50
CA ASN A 124 -12.98 -0.84 -1.50
C ASN A 124 -12.95 -0.35 -2.96
N ILE A 125 -12.14 0.66 -3.26
CA ILE A 125 -11.99 1.17 -4.62
C ILE A 125 -11.21 0.17 -5.45
N VAL A 126 -11.82 -0.33 -6.53
CA VAL A 126 -11.18 -1.28 -7.43
C VAL A 126 -10.40 -0.53 -8.50
N CYS A 127 -9.11 -0.81 -8.57
CA CYS A 127 -8.20 -0.29 -9.57
C CYS A 127 -7.67 -1.44 -10.45
N ASP A 128 -7.73 -1.24 -11.77
CA ASP A 128 -7.17 -2.17 -12.75
C ASP A 128 -5.82 -1.64 -13.25
N LYS A 129 -4.91 -2.56 -13.58
CA LYS A 129 -3.58 -2.23 -14.09
C LYS A 129 -3.67 -1.60 -15.47
N LEU A 130 -2.95 -0.51 -15.68
CA LEU A 130 -2.77 0.12 -16.97
C LEU A 130 -1.70 -0.67 -17.74
N ASN A 131 -2.01 -1.01 -18.99
CA ASN A 131 -1.14 -1.79 -19.88
C ASN A 131 0.23 -1.13 -20.07
#